data_AF-A0A1B8B1Y0-F1
#
_entry.id   AF-A0A1B8B1Y0-F1
#
_cell.length_a   1.000
_cell.length_b   1.000
_cell.length_c   1.000
_cell.angle_alpha   90.00
_cell.angle_beta   90.00
_cell.angle_gamma   90.00
#
_symmetry.space_group_name_H-M   'P 1'
#
loop_
_entity.id
_entity.type
_entity.pdbx_description
1 polymer ?
#
loop_
_entity_poly.entity_id
_entity_poly.type
_entity_poly.pdbx_seq_one_letter_code
_entity_poly.pdbx_strand_id
1 'polypeptide(L)'
;MKILTKEEEEAHYSAVLKGGFIGGSLGLTIGLGGVVLASRRYPAFRGLTLPFRTFLVTSAGTFGAIINADRWSMDFQKKQNPMNFYEDQTQRAQQIVRENQTAMERFMEYGKENRYSIVFVSWLASMGVAFAMVSRSPMNTANKVVQARVYAQGLTLAVLIISAIFEVNDAKKGEGRWQTVMVVDPNDPEHKRLIEKKIHKEEYEGQDLWKDMVAAEERRLAEKKQAQASKA
;
A
#
# COMPACT_ATOMS: atom_id res chain seq x y z
N MET A 1 8.35 2.18 24.89
CA MET A 1 6.87 2.18 24.80
C MET A 1 6.37 3.47 25.42
N LYS A 2 5.66 4.32 24.66
CA LYS A 2 4.98 5.50 25.22
C LYS A 2 3.80 4.98 26.05
N ILE A 3 3.68 5.43 27.29
CA ILE A 3 2.51 5.15 28.11
C ILE A 3 1.41 6.07 27.60
N LEU A 4 0.35 5.49 27.01
CA LEU A 4 -0.78 6.25 26.51
C LEU A 4 -1.58 6.80 27.68
N THR A 5 -2.10 8.01 27.52
CA THR A 5 -3.10 8.52 28.46
C THR A 5 -4.41 7.75 28.27
N LYS A 6 -5.23 7.64 29.32
CA LYS A 6 -6.51 6.91 29.24
C LYS A 6 -7.44 7.49 28.15
N GLU A 7 -7.40 8.81 27.95
CA GLU A 7 -8.19 9.48 26.91
C GLU A 7 -7.70 9.12 25.49
N GLU A 8 -6.39 9.03 25.27
CA GLU A 8 -5.82 8.58 23.99
C GLU A 8 -6.16 7.12 23.70
N GLU A 9 -6.18 6.26 24.72
CA GLU A 9 -6.56 4.85 24.60
C GLU A 9 -8.04 4.69 24.22
N GLU A 10 -8.95 5.42 24.87
CA GLU A 10 -10.37 5.41 24.51
C GLU A 10 -10.62 5.96 23.10
N ALA A 11 -9.92 7.02 22.72
CA ALA A 11 -10.00 7.59 21.38
C ALA A 11 -9.52 6.58 20.32
N HIS A 12 -8.38 5.91 20.55
CA HIS A 12 -7.88 4.84 19.69
C HIS A 12 -8.87 3.68 19.60
N TYR A 13 -9.35 3.19 20.73
CA TYR A 13 -10.32 2.09 20.80
C TYR A 13 -11.60 2.40 20.01
N SER A 14 -12.14 3.61 20.16
CA SER A 14 -13.33 4.04 19.41
C SER A 14 -13.10 4.11 17.90
N ALA A 15 -11.92 4.54 17.46
CA ALA A 15 -11.54 4.61 16.05
C ALA A 15 -11.39 3.21 15.44
N VAL A 16 -10.72 2.30 16.16
CA VAL A 16 -10.54 0.91 15.75
C VAL A 16 -11.88 0.18 15.67
N LEU A 17 -12.78 0.38 16.64
CA LEU A 17 -14.13 -0.19 16.61
C LEU A 17 -14.94 0.29 15.41
N LYS A 18 -14.90 1.58 15.10
CA LYS A 18 -15.57 2.14 13.91
C LYS A 18 -15.03 1.50 12.63
N GLY A 19 -13.70 1.44 12.49
CA GLY A 19 -13.04 0.79 11.36
C GLY A 19 -13.44 -0.68 11.23
N GLY A 20 -13.38 -1.43 12.33
CA GLY A 20 -13.76 -2.84 12.38
C GLY A 20 -15.23 -3.08 12.04
N PHE A 21 -16.15 -2.24 12.51
CA PHE A 21 -17.57 -2.36 12.19
C PHE A 21 -17.87 -2.11 10.71
N ILE A 22 -17.25 -1.08 10.12
CA ILE A 22 -17.36 -0.78 8.68
C ILE A 22 -16.77 -1.93 7.86
N GLY A 23 -15.58 -2.41 8.20
CA GLY A 23 -14.92 -3.50 7.50
C GLY A 23 -15.68 -4.82 7.62
N GLY A 24 -16.20 -5.11 8.81
CA GLY A 24 -16.95 -6.33 9.12
C GLY A 24 -18.30 -6.36 8.41
N SER A 25 -19.05 -5.26 8.42
CA SER A 25 -20.33 -5.17 7.70
C SER A 25 -20.16 -5.28 6.18
N LEU A 26 -19.12 -4.64 5.63
CA LEU A 26 -18.78 -4.77 4.22
C LEU A 26 -18.36 -6.22 3.88
N GLY A 27 -17.49 -6.81 4.70
CA GLY A 27 -17.03 -8.20 4.55
C GLY A 27 -18.17 -9.21 4.62
N LEU A 28 -19.12 -9.02 5.55
CA LEU A 28 -20.32 -9.85 5.65
C LEU A 28 -21.22 -9.70 4.42
N THR A 29 -21.42 -8.47 3.93
CA THR A 29 -22.25 -8.21 2.74
C THR A 29 -21.65 -8.88 1.51
N ILE A 30 -20.35 -8.73 1.31
CA ILE A 30 -19.61 -9.38 0.20
C ILE A 30 -19.63 -10.90 0.37
N GLY A 31 -19.36 -11.42 1.57
CA GLY A 31 -19.36 -12.86 1.85
C GLY A 31 -20.72 -13.49 1.59
N LEU A 32 -21.80 -12.86 2.07
CA LEU A 32 -23.17 -13.33 1.88
C LEU A 32 -23.58 -13.25 0.40
N GLY A 33 -23.29 -12.13 -0.27
CA GLY A 33 -23.49 -11.99 -1.72
C GLY A 33 -22.74 -13.04 -2.52
N GLY A 34 -21.48 -13.31 -2.18
CA GLY A 34 -20.64 -14.32 -2.79
C GLY A 34 -21.20 -15.73 -2.62
N VAL A 35 -21.60 -16.11 -1.41
CA VAL A 35 -22.21 -17.43 -1.14
C VAL A 35 -23.54 -17.59 -1.86
N VAL A 36 -24.39 -16.56 -1.89
CA VAL A 36 -25.69 -16.60 -2.60
C VAL A 36 -25.49 -16.74 -4.11
N LEU A 37 -24.62 -15.93 -4.71
CA LEU A 37 -24.32 -16.01 -6.15
C LEU A 37 -23.68 -17.35 -6.52
N ALA A 38 -22.73 -17.83 -5.73
CA ALA A 38 -22.09 -19.12 -5.95
C ALA A 38 -23.09 -20.27 -5.82
N SER A 39 -24.01 -20.21 -4.85
CA SER A 39 -25.08 -21.20 -4.69
C SER A 39 -26.09 -21.17 -5.84
N ARG A 40 -26.36 -20.02 -6.45
CA ARG A 40 -27.21 -19.94 -7.66
C ARG A 40 -26.51 -20.52 -8.89
N ARG A 41 -25.22 -20.24 -9.06
CA ARG A 41 -24.49 -20.57 -10.30
C ARG A 41 -23.89 -21.97 -10.32
N TYR A 42 -23.49 -22.51 -9.17
CA TYR A 42 -22.71 -23.75 -9.07
C TYR A 42 -23.44 -24.82 -8.23
N PRO A 43 -23.72 -26.01 -8.81
CA PRO A 43 -24.34 -27.13 -8.09
C PRO A 43 -23.52 -27.61 -6.87
N ALA A 44 -22.18 -27.52 -6.95
CA ALA A 44 -21.30 -27.89 -5.85
C ALA A 44 -21.54 -27.03 -4.60
N PHE A 45 -21.78 -25.72 -4.78
CA PHE A 45 -22.10 -24.82 -3.67
C PHE A 45 -23.49 -25.09 -3.08
N ARG A 46 -24.44 -25.58 -3.90
CA ARG A 46 -25.77 -26.02 -3.42
C ARG A 46 -25.72 -27.27 -2.54
N GLY A 47 -24.69 -28.11 -2.70
CA GLY A 47 -24.45 -29.28 -1.84
C GLY A 47 -23.76 -28.96 -0.51
N LEU A 48 -23.24 -27.74 -0.32
CA LEU A 48 -22.59 -27.37 0.94
C LEU A 48 -23.59 -27.30 2.10
N THR A 49 -23.17 -27.81 3.26
CA THR A 49 -23.97 -27.78 4.48
C THR A 49 -24.18 -26.34 4.96
N LEU A 50 -25.27 -26.09 5.67
CA LEU A 50 -25.57 -24.77 6.24
C LEU A 50 -24.44 -24.25 7.17
N PRO A 51 -23.84 -25.09 8.04
CA PRO A 51 -22.68 -24.68 8.84
C PRO A 51 -21.48 -24.23 7.99
N PHE A 52 -21.22 -24.90 6.87
CA PHE A 52 -20.07 -24.53 6.03
C PHE A 52 -20.31 -23.22 5.27
N ARG A 53 -21.55 -22.97 4.81
CA ARG A 53 -21.91 -21.68 4.19
C ARG A 53 -21.83 -20.53 5.18
N THR A 54 -22.35 -20.72 6.39
CA THR A 54 -22.29 -19.70 7.44
C THR A 54 -20.84 -19.41 7.83
N PHE A 55 -20.00 -20.43 7.95
CA PHE A 55 -18.55 -20.26 8.15
C PHE A 55 -17.91 -19.37 7.07
N LEU A 56 -18.18 -19.62 5.78
CA LEU A 56 -17.63 -18.79 4.71
C LEU A 56 -18.05 -17.31 4.82
N VAL A 57 -19.31 -17.05 5.17
CA VAL A 57 -19.83 -15.69 5.34
C VAL A 57 -19.20 -15.01 6.56
N THR A 58 -19.19 -15.69 7.72
CA THR A 58 -18.66 -15.12 8.96
C THR A 58 -17.15 -14.92 8.88
N SER A 59 -16.41 -15.83 8.26
CA SER A 59 -14.96 -15.67 8.00
C SER A 59 -14.67 -14.44 7.15
N ALA A 60 -15.45 -14.19 6.08
CA ALA A 60 -15.28 -12.99 5.25
C ALA A 60 -15.57 -11.70 6.06
N GLY A 61 -16.58 -11.73 6.92
CA GLY A 61 -16.88 -10.65 7.87
C GLY A 61 -15.73 -10.38 8.83
N THR A 62 -15.26 -11.40 9.54
CA THR A 62 -14.16 -11.30 10.49
C THR A 62 -12.89 -10.78 9.83
N PHE A 63 -12.55 -11.28 8.64
CA PHE A 63 -11.38 -10.84 7.89
C PHE A 63 -11.47 -9.36 7.50
N GLY A 64 -12.63 -8.92 7.00
CA GLY A 64 -12.90 -7.52 6.70
C GLY A 64 -12.82 -6.61 7.94
N ALA A 65 -13.34 -7.09 9.08
CA ALA A 65 -13.28 -6.37 10.34
C ALA A 65 -11.83 -6.17 10.81
N ILE A 66 -11.03 -7.24 10.82
CA ILE A 66 -9.63 -7.19 11.28
C ILE A 66 -8.80 -6.24 10.42
N ILE A 67 -8.85 -6.38 9.09
CA ILE A 67 -8.04 -5.55 8.19
C ILE A 67 -8.39 -4.07 8.33
N ASN A 68 -9.68 -3.75 8.40
CA ASN A 68 -10.09 -2.35 8.47
C ASN A 68 -9.84 -1.76 9.87
N ALA A 69 -10.02 -2.55 10.93
CA ALA A 69 -9.63 -2.17 12.29
C ALA A 69 -8.13 -1.83 12.37
N ASP A 70 -7.28 -2.66 11.77
CA ASP A 70 -5.83 -2.45 11.75
C ASP A 70 -5.44 -1.21 10.92
N ARG A 71 -6.08 -1.01 9.77
CA ARG A 71 -5.90 0.22 8.98
C ARG A 71 -6.25 1.49 9.76
N TRP A 72 -7.36 1.48 10.48
CA TRP A 72 -7.79 2.62 11.29
C TRP A 72 -6.89 2.82 12.51
N SER A 73 -6.37 1.73 13.10
CA SER A 73 -5.36 1.79 14.15
C SER A 73 -4.09 2.50 13.67
N MET A 74 -3.57 2.09 12.51
CA MET A 74 -2.38 2.73 11.92
C MET A 74 -2.64 4.19 11.56
N ASP A 75 -3.78 4.50 10.94
CA ASP A 75 -4.14 5.87 10.56
C ASP A 75 -4.27 6.80 11.78
N PHE A 76 -4.83 6.30 12.88
CA PHE A 76 -4.88 7.04 14.15
C PHE A 76 -3.47 7.33 14.68
N GLN A 77 -2.58 6.33 14.69
CA GLN A 77 -1.19 6.52 15.13
C GLN A 77 -0.44 7.51 14.25
N LYS A 78 -0.62 7.43 12.92
CA LYS A 78 -0.05 8.39 11.96
C LYS A 78 -0.51 9.82 12.26
N LYS A 79 -1.80 10.01 12.53
CA LYS A 79 -2.37 11.33 12.87
C LYS A 79 -1.83 11.91 14.16
N GLN A 80 -1.50 11.05 15.13
CA GLN A 80 -0.99 11.46 16.43
C GLN A 80 0.50 11.79 16.44
N ASN A 81 1.26 11.33 15.43
CA ASN A 81 2.68 11.64 15.28
C ASN A 81 2.85 13.00 14.59
N PRO A 82 3.35 14.04 15.27
CA PRO A 82 3.58 15.35 14.66
C PRO A 82 4.62 15.30 13.53
N MET A 83 5.50 14.29 13.57
CA MET A 83 6.54 14.08 12.56
C MET A 83 6.00 13.47 11.27
N ASN A 84 4.83 12.81 11.28
CA ASN A 84 4.24 12.23 10.07
C ASN A 84 3.76 13.30 9.07
N PHE A 85 3.49 14.52 9.52
CA PHE A 85 3.08 15.64 8.67
C PHE A 85 4.19 16.68 8.49
N TYR A 86 5.42 16.34 8.87
CA TYR A 86 6.56 17.22 8.62
C TYR A 86 6.89 17.19 7.12
N GLU A 87 6.45 18.23 6.40
CA GLU A 87 6.84 18.43 5.01
C GLU A 87 8.26 18.99 4.95
N ASP A 88 9.23 18.12 4.63
CA ASP A 88 10.58 18.55 4.29
C ASP A 88 10.59 19.42 3.02
N GLN A 89 11.64 20.26 2.84
CA GLN A 89 11.88 21.03 1.63
C GLN A 89 11.86 20.15 0.37
N THR A 90 12.25 18.89 0.51
CA THR A 90 12.20 17.90 -0.58
C THR A 90 10.77 17.54 -0.97
N GLN A 91 9.82 17.45 -0.03
CA GLN A 91 8.41 17.19 -0.34
C GLN A 91 7.75 18.39 -1.05
N ARG A 92 8.08 19.62 -0.63
CA ARG A 92 7.64 20.83 -1.33
C ARG A 92 8.19 20.90 -2.75
N ALA A 93 9.47 20.56 -2.95
CA ALA A 93 10.05 20.46 -4.28
C ALA A 93 9.37 19.40 -5.14
N GLN A 94 9.03 18.23 -4.57
CA GLN A 94 8.28 17.19 -5.28
C GLN A 94 6.85 17.61 -5.62
N GLN A 95 6.17 18.37 -4.76
CA GLN A 95 4.84 18.92 -5.06
C GLN A 95 4.91 19.89 -6.24
N ILE A 96 5.87 20.81 -6.26
CA ILE A 96 6.08 21.76 -7.38
C ILE A 96 6.38 21.01 -8.70
N VAL A 97 7.17 19.93 -8.64
CA VAL A 97 7.41 19.07 -9.81
C VAL A 97 6.11 18.39 -10.25
N ARG A 98 5.33 17.85 -9.30
CA ARG A 98 4.05 17.16 -9.56
C ARG A 98 2.98 18.09 -10.14
N GLU A 99 2.98 19.37 -9.76
CA GLU A 99 2.11 20.41 -10.33
C GLU A 99 2.44 20.70 -11.81
N ASN A 100 3.72 20.57 -12.19
CA ASN A 100 4.18 20.78 -13.55
C ASN A 100 4.14 19.50 -14.43
N GLN A 101 3.76 18.34 -13.87
CA GLN A 101 3.67 17.09 -14.61
C GLN A 101 2.46 17.03 -15.54
N THR A 102 2.69 16.51 -16.74
CA THR A 102 1.63 16.19 -17.69
C THR A 102 0.72 15.07 -17.16
N ALA A 103 -0.52 15.00 -17.65
CA ALA A 103 -1.47 13.97 -17.23
C ALA A 103 -0.96 12.53 -17.49
N MET A 104 -0.16 12.35 -18.54
CA MET A 104 0.45 11.06 -18.88
C MET A 104 1.56 10.66 -17.90
N GLU A 105 2.41 11.60 -17.48
CA GLU A 105 3.44 11.37 -16.48
C GLU A 105 2.82 11.01 -15.13
N ARG A 106 1.78 11.73 -14.70
CA ARG A 106 1.03 11.42 -13.49
C ARG A 106 0.39 10.03 -13.54
N PHE A 107 -0.15 9.63 -14.68
CA PHE A 107 -0.70 8.28 -14.85
C PHE A 107 0.39 7.20 -14.77
N MET A 108 1.53 7.41 -15.43
CA MET A 108 2.67 6.48 -15.34
C MET A 108 3.20 6.39 -13.92
N GLU A 109 3.30 7.51 -13.20
CA GLU A 109 3.75 7.55 -11.81
C GLU A 109 2.77 6.83 -10.88
N TYR A 110 1.46 7.08 -11.03
CA TYR A 110 0.42 6.34 -10.32
C TYR A 110 0.51 4.84 -10.58
N GLY A 111 0.78 4.43 -11.82
CA GLY A 111 0.98 3.03 -12.19
C GLY A 111 2.23 2.41 -11.53
N LYS A 112 3.31 3.18 -11.38
CA LYS A 112 4.54 2.75 -10.69
C LYS A 112 4.35 2.64 -9.18
N GLU A 113 3.61 3.57 -8.59
CA GLU A 113 3.28 3.61 -7.16
C GLU A 113 2.35 2.45 -6.77
N ASN A 114 1.33 2.19 -7.60
CA ASN A 114 0.36 1.12 -7.38
C ASN A 114 0.70 -0.18 -8.11
N ARG A 115 1.98 -0.38 -8.46
CA ARG A 115 2.44 -1.53 -9.27
C ARG A 115 1.95 -2.87 -8.73
N TYR A 116 2.04 -3.06 -7.41
CA TYR A 116 1.67 -4.32 -6.77
C TYR A 116 0.17 -4.55 -6.79
N SER A 117 -0.63 -3.51 -6.52
CA SER A 117 -2.08 -3.58 -6.56
C SER A 117 -2.59 -3.85 -7.97
N ILE A 118 -2.01 -3.21 -8.99
CA ILE A 118 -2.36 -3.43 -10.39
C ILE A 118 -2.02 -4.86 -10.81
N VAL A 119 -0.84 -5.36 -10.45
CA VAL A 119 -0.45 -6.75 -10.76
C VAL A 119 -1.35 -7.74 -10.04
N PHE A 120 -1.69 -7.48 -8.78
CA PHE A 120 -2.61 -8.33 -8.02
C PHE A 120 -4.02 -8.36 -8.62
N VAL A 121 -4.57 -7.19 -8.98
CA VAL A 121 -5.90 -7.09 -9.60
C VAL A 121 -5.92 -7.71 -10.99
N SER A 122 -4.91 -7.47 -11.82
CA SER A 122 -4.81 -8.07 -13.15
C SER A 122 -4.65 -9.59 -13.08
N TRP A 123 -3.90 -10.09 -12.09
CA TRP A 123 -3.80 -11.52 -11.80
C TRP A 123 -5.15 -12.11 -11.40
N LEU A 124 -5.87 -11.51 -10.45
CA LEU A 124 -7.23 -11.93 -10.07
C LEU A 124 -8.20 -11.89 -11.26
N ALA A 125 -8.10 -10.86 -12.09
CA ALA A 125 -8.92 -10.73 -13.30
C ALA A 125 -8.63 -11.86 -14.29
N SER A 126 -7.35 -12.16 -14.55
CA SER A 126 -6.95 -13.25 -15.45
C SER A 126 -7.42 -14.63 -14.95
N MET A 127 -7.33 -14.88 -13.65
CA MET A 127 -7.89 -16.09 -13.04
C MET A 127 -9.41 -16.15 -13.18
N GLY A 128 -10.10 -15.03 -12.94
CA GLY A 128 -11.54 -14.96 -13.10
C GLY A 128 -11.98 -15.29 -14.52
N VAL A 129 -11.27 -14.76 -15.52
CA VAL A 129 -11.48 -15.06 -16.94
C VAL A 129 -11.19 -16.53 -17.24
N ALA A 130 -10.05 -17.07 -16.78
CA ALA A 130 -9.68 -18.47 -16.98
C ALA A 130 -10.71 -19.42 -16.33
N PHE A 131 -11.15 -19.14 -15.11
CA PHE A 131 -12.17 -19.91 -14.42
C PHE A 131 -13.53 -19.83 -15.13
N ALA A 132 -13.93 -18.65 -15.60
CA ALA A 132 -15.15 -18.48 -16.39
C ALA A 132 -15.11 -19.33 -17.67
N MET A 133 -13.96 -19.35 -18.36
CA MET A 133 -13.74 -20.15 -19.57
C MET A 133 -13.77 -21.66 -19.26
N VAL A 134 -13.02 -22.12 -18.25
CA VAL A 134 -12.95 -23.53 -17.84
C VAL A 134 -14.31 -24.03 -17.32
N SER A 135 -15.06 -23.20 -16.61
CA SER A 135 -16.39 -23.57 -16.09
C SER A 135 -17.42 -23.87 -17.19
N ARG A 136 -17.23 -23.30 -18.38
CA ARG A 136 -18.04 -23.55 -19.59
C ARG A 136 -17.58 -24.74 -20.41
N SER A 137 -16.41 -25.32 -20.10
CA SER A 137 -15.89 -26.48 -20.82
C SER A 137 -16.70 -27.76 -20.52
N PRO A 138 -17.04 -28.57 -21.55
CA PRO A 138 -17.77 -29.83 -21.40
C PRO A 138 -16.83 -30.91 -20.86
N MET A 139 -16.60 -30.92 -19.54
CA MET A 139 -15.79 -31.93 -18.87
C MET A 139 -16.51 -32.54 -17.66
N ASN A 140 -16.27 -33.84 -17.41
CA ASN A 140 -16.83 -34.60 -16.31
C ASN A 140 -16.45 -33.99 -14.93
N THR A 141 -17.37 -34.04 -13.97
CA THR A 141 -17.27 -33.41 -12.64
C THR A 141 -16.07 -33.91 -11.83
N ALA A 142 -15.70 -35.20 -11.97
CA ALA A 142 -14.51 -35.76 -11.34
C ALA A 142 -13.21 -35.10 -11.83
N ASN A 143 -13.09 -34.89 -13.15
CA ASN A 143 -11.93 -34.25 -13.76
C ASN A 143 -11.83 -32.77 -13.36
N LYS A 144 -12.97 -32.10 -13.17
CA LYS A 144 -13.00 -30.69 -12.70
C LYS A 144 -12.42 -30.56 -11.29
N VAL A 145 -12.67 -31.51 -10.39
CA VAL A 145 -12.11 -31.48 -9.01
C VAL A 145 -10.60 -31.69 -9.02
N VAL A 146 -10.11 -32.64 -9.83
CA VAL A 146 -8.67 -32.88 -9.98
C VAL A 146 -7.99 -31.65 -10.56
N GLN A 147 -8.54 -31.08 -11.64
CA GLN A 147 -8.01 -29.85 -12.23
C GLN A 147 -8.06 -28.67 -11.26
N ALA A 148 -9.12 -28.53 -10.46
CA ALA A 148 -9.21 -27.46 -9.47
C ALA A 148 -8.06 -27.54 -8.44
N ARG A 149 -7.65 -28.74 -8.02
CA ARG A 149 -6.50 -28.91 -7.11
C ARG A 149 -5.18 -28.54 -7.79
N VAL A 150 -4.99 -28.96 -9.04
CA VAL A 150 -3.80 -28.61 -9.83
C VAL A 150 -3.73 -27.11 -10.08
N TYR A 151 -4.86 -26.47 -10.39
CA TYR A 151 -4.95 -25.01 -10.51
C TYR A 151 -4.66 -24.30 -9.18
N ALA A 152 -5.18 -24.80 -8.06
CA ALA A 152 -4.90 -24.22 -6.74
C ALA A 152 -3.41 -24.32 -6.38
N GLN A 153 -2.77 -25.44 -6.68
CA GLN A 153 -1.33 -25.63 -6.46
C GLN A 153 -0.49 -24.74 -7.39
N GLY A 154 -0.85 -24.67 -8.68
CA GLY A 154 -0.21 -23.77 -9.64
C GLY A 154 -0.36 -22.31 -9.24
N LEU A 155 -1.51 -21.96 -8.66
CA LEU A 155 -1.79 -20.63 -8.14
C LEU A 155 -0.90 -20.25 -6.97
N THR A 156 -0.75 -21.13 -5.97
CA THR A 156 0.17 -20.89 -4.86
C THR A 156 1.61 -20.73 -5.34
N LEU A 157 2.04 -21.55 -6.32
CA LEU A 157 3.37 -21.43 -6.91
C LEU A 157 3.54 -20.10 -7.66
N ALA A 158 2.53 -19.67 -8.41
CA ALA A 158 2.54 -18.39 -9.11
C ALA A 158 2.64 -17.22 -8.11
N VAL A 159 1.90 -17.25 -7.00
CA VAL A 159 1.98 -16.21 -5.96
C VAL A 159 3.40 -16.15 -5.37
N LEU A 160 4.00 -17.30 -5.04
CA LEU A 160 5.38 -17.34 -4.52
C LEU A 160 6.39 -16.81 -5.53
N ILE A 161 6.28 -17.20 -6.81
CA ILE A 161 7.15 -16.73 -7.89
C ILE A 161 6.99 -15.22 -8.10
N ILE A 162 5.76 -14.71 -8.11
CA ILE A 162 5.47 -13.28 -8.27
C ILE A 162 6.11 -12.50 -7.12
N SER A 163 5.91 -12.93 -5.87
CA SER A 163 6.54 -12.30 -4.70
C SER A 163 8.07 -12.29 -4.80
N ALA A 164 8.68 -13.41 -5.21
CA ALA A 164 10.12 -13.51 -5.37
C ALA A 164 10.67 -12.65 -6.51
N ILE A 165 9.98 -12.62 -7.67
CA ILE A 165 10.35 -11.75 -8.80
C ILE A 165 10.30 -10.28 -8.37
N PHE A 166 9.30 -9.90 -7.58
CA PHE A 166 9.19 -8.54 -7.06
C PHE A 166 10.33 -8.20 -6.12
N GLU A 167 10.63 -9.05 -5.15
CA GLU A 167 11.73 -8.83 -4.21
C GLU A 167 13.09 -8.71 -4.94
N VAL A 168 13.31 -9.56 -5.96
CA VAL A 168 14.53 -9.49 -6.80
C VAL A 168 14.55 -8.24 -7.67
N ASN A 169 13.43 -7.80 -8.23
CA ASN A 169 13.36 -6.57 -9.03
C ASN A 169 13.57 -5.32 -8.18
N ASP A 170 13.00 -5.29 -6.97
CA ASP A 170 13.23 -4.22 -6.00
C ASP A 170 14.70 -4.18 -5.58
N ALA A 171 15.31 -5.35 -5.34
CA ALA A 171 16.75 -5.46 -5.04
C ALA A 171 17.64 -4.99 -6.21
N LYS A 172 17.31 -5.37 -7.47
CA LYS A 172 18.10 -5.02 -8.66
C LYS A 172 18.05 -3.55 -9.04
N LYS A 173 16.92 -2.87 -8.79
CA LYS A 173 16.80 -1.44 -9.11
C LYS A 173 17.55 -0.52 -8.15
N GLY A 174 18.14 -1.05 -7.06
CA GLY A 174 18.82 -0.24 -6.05
C GLY A 174 17.86 0.67 -5.26
N GLU A 175 16.55 0.52 -5.48
CA GLU A 175 15.46 1.25 -4.83
C GLU A 175 15.37 0.97 -3.32
N GLY A 176 16.22 0.10 -2.78
CA GLY A 176 16.30 -0.19 -1.36
C GLY A 176 17.01 0.89 -0.53
N ARG A 177 17.88 1.73 -1.12
CA ARG A 177 18.66 2.74 -0.36
C ARG A 177 18.70 4.14 -0.97
N TRP A 178 18.47 4.31 -2.27
CA TRP A 178 18.55 5.62 -2.94
C TRP A 178 17.46 5.75 -4.00
N GLN A 179 16.82 6.92 -4.07
CA GLN A 179 15.83 7.28 -5.08
C GLN A 179 16.35 8.49 -5.87
N THR A 180 16.37 8.37 -7.21
CA THR A 180 16.68 9.51 -8.07
C THR A 180 15.43 10.37 -8.18
N VAL A 181 15.50 11.59 -7.66
CA VAL A 181 14.40 12.57 -7.72
C VAL A 181 14.87 13.76 -8.55
N MET A 182 13.99 14.25 -9.42
CA MET A 182 14.23 15.49 -10.15
C MET A 182 14.02 16.66 -9.19
N VAL A 183 15.07 17.42 -8.91
CA VAL A 183 15.02 18.59 -8.02
C VAL A 183 15.23 19.85 -8.87
N VAL A 184 14.45 20.89 -8.61
CA VAL A 184 14.63 22.19 -9.26
C VAL A 184 16.01 22.76 -8.92
N ASP A 185 16.74 23.24 -9.92
CA ASP A 185 18.07 23.84 -9.77
C ASP A 185 18.04 25.02 -8.78
N PRO A 186 18.74 24.94 -7.63
CA PRO A 186 18.77 26.02 -6.64
C PRO A 186 19.37 27.34 -7.15
N ASN A 187 20.09 27.33 -8.27
CA ASN A 187 20.72 28.50 -8.86
C ASN A 187 19.91 29.13 -10.00
N ASP A 188 18.73 28.60 -10.33
CA ASP A 188 17.87 29.13 -11.40
C ASP A 188 16.64 29.86 -10.81
N PRO A 189 16.56 31.20 -10.88
CA PRO A 189 15.45 31.96 -10.31
C PRO A 189 14.10 31.64 -10.94
N GLU A 190 14.08 31.11 -12.18
CA GLU A 190 12.84 30.76 -12.88
C GLU A 190 12.33 29.34 -12.56
N HIS A 191 13.06 28.54 -11.78
CA HIS A 191 12.67 27.18 -11.39
C HIS A 191 12.39 26.21 -12.56
N LYS A 192 12.91 26.49 -13.76
CA LYS A 192 12.60 25.72 -14.99
C LYS A 192 13.53 24.53 -15.23
N ARG A 193 14.72 24.50 -14.64
CA ARG A 193 15.70 23.42 -14.82
C ARG A 193 15.58 22.38 -13.72
N LEU A 194 15.37 21.12 -14.12
CA LEU A 194 15.33 19.97 -13.22
C LEU A 194 16.69 19.24 -13.28
N ILE A 195 17.32 19.04 -12.13
CA ILE A 195 18.57 18.29 -11.96
C ILE A 195 18.24 16.93 -11.33
N GLU A 196 18.84 15.87 -11.85
CA GLU A 196 18.78 14.54 -11.23
C GLU A 196 19.59 14.54 -9.93
N LYS A 197 18.91 14.42 -8.78
CA LYS A 197 19.56 14.26 -7.48
C LYS A 197 19.27 12.87 -6.94
N LYS A 198 20.33 12.14 -6.58
CA LYS A 198 20.19 10.90 -5.80
C LYS A 198 19.94 11.27 -4.34
N ILE A 199 18.74 11.01 -3.87
CA ILE A 199 18.33 11.24 -2.48
C ILE A 199 18.22 9.89 -1.78
N HIS A 200 18.56 9.83 -0.49
CA HIS A 200 18.36 8.61 0.29
C HIS A 200 16.86 8.32 0.37
N LYS A 201 16.47 7.07 0.13
CA LYS A 201 15.07 6.69 0.28
C LYS A 201 14.83 6.39 1.75
N GLU A 202 13.93 7.14 2.37
CA GLU A 202 13.53 6.85 3.74
C GLU A 202 12.86 5.47 3.81
N GLU A 203 13.33 4.60 4.70
CA GLU A 203 12.72 3.30 5.02
C GLU A 203 11.41 3.48 5.80
N TYR A 204 11.29 4.59 6.55
CA TYR A 204 10.10 5.03 7.24
C TYR A 204 10.02 6.56 7.25
N GLU A 205 8.81 7.11 7.23
CA GLU A 205 8.58 8.57 7.26
C GLU A 205 9.34 9.21 8.44
N GLY A 206 10.29 10.10 8.11
CA GLY A 206 11.10 10.82 9.09
C GLY A 206 12.38 10.13 9.56
N GLN A 207 12.88 9.15 8.81
CA GLN A 207 14.21 8.57 9.04
C GLN A 207 15.33 9.61 8.87
N ASP A 208 15.19 10.56 7.94
CA ASP A 208 16.24 11.54 7.63
C ASP A 208 16.03 12.90 8.31
N LEU A 209 14.97 13.04 9.09
CA LEU A 209 14.61 14.25 9.82
C LEU A 209 15.72 14.76 10.75
N TRP A 210 16.51 13.87 11.34
CA TRP A 210 17.68 14.25 12.13
C TRP A 210 18.82 14.80 11.28
N LYS A 211 19.02 14.32 10.05
CA LYS A 211 20.03 14.85 9.12
C LYS A 211 19.68 16.28 8.75
N ASP A 212 18.40 16.56 8.54
CA ASP A 212 17.92 17.92 8.23
C ASP A 212 18.08 18.86 9.43
N MET A 213 17.77 18.40 10.65
CA MET A 213 18.02 19.17 11.87
C MET A 213 19.51 19.48 12.05
N VAL A 214 20.39 18.51 11.81
CA VAL A 214 21.85 18.71 11.88
C VAL A 214 22.32 19.68 10.80
N ALA A 215 21.87 19.52 9.55
CA ALA A 215 22.23 20.40 8.45
C ALA A 215 21.72 21.84 8.66
N ALA A 216 20.58 22.03 9.33
CA ALA A 216 20.07 23.35 9.72
C ALA A 216 20.96 24.00 10.79
N GLU A 217 21.40 23.24 11.79
CA GLU A 217 22.28 23.75 12.84
C GLU A 217 23.70 24.05 12.32
N GLU A 218 24.24 23.23 11.42
CA GLU A 218 25.50 23.49 10.73
C GLU A 218 25.45 24.79 9.91
N ARG A 219 24.35 25.04 9.18
CA ARG A 219 24.11 26.30 8.47
C ARG A 219 24.12 27.48 9.42
N ARG A 220 23.39 27.38 10.53
CA ARG A 220 23.35 28.42 11.57
C ARG A 220 24.74 28.70 12.17
N LEU A 221 25.54 27.67 12.42
CA LEU A 221 26.91 27.82 12.92
C LEU A 221 27.84 28.45 11.87
N ALA A 222 27.69 28.11 10.59
CA ALA A 222 28.44 28.70 9.49
C ALA A 222 28.13 30.20 9.33
N GLU A 223 26.86 30.59 9.40
CA GLU A 223 26.43 32.00 9.38
C GLU A 223 27.02 32.78 10.56
N LYS A 224 27.02 32.20 11.77
CA LYS A 224 27.67 32.81 12.94
C LYS A 224 29.17 33.01 12.74
N LYS A 225 29.86 32.00 12.18
CA LYS A 225 31.30 32.09 11.89
C LYS A 225 31.59 33.15 10.82
N GLN A 226 30.80 33.23 9.75
CA GLN A 226 30.93 34.27 8.74
C GLN A 226 30.67 35.66 9.32
N ALA A 227 29.64 35.82 10.15
CA ALA A 227 29.34 37.08 10.83
C ALA A 227 30.48 37.51 11.78
N GLN A 228 31.11 36.57 12.48
CA GLN A 228 32.29 36.83 13.31
C GLN A 228 33.53 37.18 12.47
N ALA A 229 33.76 36.47 11.37
CA ALA A 229 34.87 36.74 10.45
C ALA A 229 34.72 38.08 9.71
N SER A 230 33.49 38.54 9.44
CA SER A 230 33.22 39.86 8.83
C SER A 230 33.33 41.04 9.81
N LYS A 231 33.41 40.76 11.13
CA LYS A 231 33.57 41.76 12.19
C LYS A 231 35.01 41.91 12.68
N ALA A 232 35.91 41.05 12.24
CA ALA A 232 37.36 41.10 12.47
C ALA A 232 38.05 41.75 11.27
#